data_AF-A0A0L8I612-F1
#
_entry.id   AF-A0A0L8I612-F1
#
_cell.length_a   1.000
_cell.length_b   1.000
_cell.length_c   1.000
_cell.angle_alpha   90.00
_cell.angle_beta   90.00
_cell.angle_gamma   90.00
#
_symmetry.space_group_name_H-M   'P 1'
#
loop_
_entity.id
_entity.type
_entity.pdbx_description
1 polymer ?
#
loop_
_entity_poly.entity_id
_entity_poly.type
_entity_poly.pdbx_seq_one_letter_code
_entity_poly.pdbx_strand_id
1 'polypeptide(L)' 'NGNETFNKGHIMNAAFKEALKLFTFHCCIFHDVDLIPEDDRNMYSCPEYPRHLSVAIDEMEYRSSIYKVS' A
#
# COMPACT_ATOMS: atom_id res chain seq x y z
N ASN A 1 -17.28 -18.95 5.80
CA ASN A 1 -17.53 -18.90 4.35
C ASN A 1 -17.21 -17.55 3.69
N GLY A 2 -16.56 -16.59 4.37
CA GLY A 2 -16.21 -15.31 3.73
C GLY A 2 -17.39 -14.42 3.35
N ASN A 3 -18.57 -14.62 3.96
CA ASN A 3 -19.79 -13.85 3.68
C ASN A 3 -19.89 -12.55 4.49
N GLU A 4 -18.86 -12.22 5.26
CA GLU A 4 -18.80 -11.00 6.06
C GLU A 4 -18.20 -9.86 5.24
N THR A 5 -18.47 -8.62 5.64
CA THR A 5 -17.89 -7.44 4.98
C THR A 5 -16.37 -7.48 5.06
N PHE A 6 -15.71 -7.35 3.91
CA PHE A 6 -14.27 -7.29 3.84
C PHE A 6 -13.74 -6.01 4.53
N ASN A 7 -12.79 -6.18 5.45
CA ASN A 7 -12.13 -5.07 6.12
C ASN A 7 -10.62 -5.10 5.86
N LYS A 8 -10.22 -4.37 4.82
CA LYS A 8 -8.84 -4.24 4.36
C LYS A 8 -7.90 -3.75 5.46
N GLY A 9 -8.28 -2.67 6.17
CA GLY A 9 -7.46 -2.07 7.22
C GLY A 9 -7.25 -3.02 8.41
N HIS A 10 -8.28 -3.79 8.78
CA HIS A 10 -8.16 -4.78 9.84
C HIS A 10 -7.19 -5.92 9.47
N ILE A 11 -7.27 -6.42 8.24
CA ILE A 11 -6.36 -7.46 7.75
C ILE A 11 -4.92 -6.93 7.68
N MET A 12 -4.72 -5.71 7.19
CA MET A 12 -3.40 -5.06 7.15
C MET A 12 -2.79 -4.93 8.55
N ASN A 13 -3.58 -4.50 9.54
CA ASN A 13 -3.13 -4.42 10.94
C ASN A 13 -2.78 -5.78 11.53
N ALA A 14 -3.59 -6.81 11.24
CA ALA A 14 -3.32 -8.18 11.69
C ALA A 14 -2.02 -8.70 11.04
N ALA A 15 -1.87 -8.55 9.73
CA ALA A 15 -0.68 -8.97 8.98
C ALA A 15 0.59 -8.28 9.50
N PHE A 16 0.55 -6.98 9.80
CA PHE A 16 1.67 -6.27 10.42
C PHE A 16 2.10 -6.91 11.75
N LYS A 17 1.14 -7.22 12.62
CA LYS A 17 1.42 -7.88 13.91
C LYS A 17 2.00 -9.29 13.73
N GLU A 18 1.46 -10.07 12.78
CA GLU A 18 1.97 -11.43 12.51
C GLU A 18 3.36 -11.40 11.87
N ALA A 19 3.64 -10.46 10.97
CA ALA A 19 4.95 -10.29 10.36
C ALA A 19 6.02 -9.99 11.41
N LEU A 20 5.73 -9.12 12.38
CA LEU A 20 6.66 -8.79 13.47
C LEU A 20 7.00 -9.98 14.37
N LYS A 21 6.22 -11.07 14.36
CA LYS A 21 6.58 -12.32 15.07
C LYS A 21 7.64 -13.13 14.32
N LEU A 22 7.76 -12.96 13.00
CA LEU A 22 8.73 -13.66 12.17
C LEU A 22 10.07 -12.92 12.11
N PHE A 23 10.03 -11.59 12.02
CA PHE A 23 11.22 -10.75 11.93
C PHE A 23 10.94 -9.32 12.40
N THR A 24 11.95 -8.65 12.93
CA THR A 24 11.87 -7.22 13.29
C THR A 24 12.08 -6.36 12.05
N PHE A 25 10.98 -6.08 11.35
CA PHE A 25 11.00 -5.19 10.19
C PHE A 25 11.14 -3.73 10.63
N HIS A 26 11.96 -2.97 9.89
CA HIS A 26 12.12 -1.51 10.07
C HIS A 26 11.17 -0.70 9.18
N CYS A 27 10.49 -1.36 8.25
CA CYS A 27 9.61 -0.76 7.25
C CYS A 27 8.46 -1.72 6.95
N CYS A 28 7.26 -1.17 6.72
CA CYS A 28 6.11 -1.93 6.27
C CYS A 28 5.49 -1.24 5.05
N ILE A 29 5.20 -2.02 4.01
CA ILE A 29 4.56 -1.54 2.79
C ILE A 29 3.23 -2.26 2.66
N PHE A 30 2.15 -1.49 2.70
CA PHE A 30 0.82 -1.99 2.40
C PHE A 30 0.57 -1.82 0.91
N HIS A 31 0.37 -2.94 0.22
CA HIS A 31 0.26 -2.97 -1.22
C HIS A 31 -0.91 -3.84 -1.64
N ASP A 32 -1.68 -3.35 -2.60
CA ASP A 32 -2.82 -4.07 -3.13
C ASP A 32 -2.36 -5.15 -4.11
N VAL A 33 -3.08 -6.27 -4.17
CA VAL A 33 -2.68 -7.42 -5.00
C VAL A 33 -2.84 -7.15 -6.50
N ASP A 34 -3.65 -6.16 -6.86
CA ASP A 34 -4.01 -5.77 -8.21
C ASP A 34 -3.21 -4.57 -8.75
N LEU A 35 -2.37 -3.94 -7.91
CA LEU A 35 -1.47 -2.88 -8.36
C LEU A 35 -0.10 -3.46 -8.69
N ILE A 36 0.57 -2.94 -9.72
CA ILE A 36 1.96 -3.30 -10.06
C ILE A 36 2.70 -1.99 -10.38
N PRO A 37 3.93 -1.78 -9.87
CA PRO A 37 4.72 -0.63 -10.27
C PRO A 37 5.17 -0.76 -11.73
N GLU A 38 4.83 0.22 -12.57
CA GLU A 38 5.27 0.26 -13.97
C GLU A 38 6.71 0.78 -14.13
N ASP A 39 7.25 1.42 -13.09
CA ASP A 39 8.56 2.08 -13.09
C ASP A 39 9.39 1.59 -11.90
N ASP A 40 10.58 1.07 -12.18
CA ASP A 40 11.50 0.52 -11.17
C ASP A 40 12.11 1.60 -10.28
N ARG A 41 11.98 2.88 -10.65
CA ARG A 41 12.33 4.04 -9.82
C ARG A 41 11.35 4.22 -8.66
N ASN A 42 10.18 3.59 -8.68
CA ASN A 42 9.25 3.54 -7.55
C ASN A 42 9.77 2.57 -6.47
N MET A 43 10.75 3.02 -5.70
CA MET A 43 11.44 2.17 -4.73
C MET A 43 10.54 1.80 -3.53
N TYR A 44 10.31 0.50 -3.36
CA TYR A 44 9.57 -0.11 -2.25
C TYR A 44 10.40 -0.06 -0.96
N SER A 45 10.45 1.13 -0.38
CA SER A 45 11.19 1.44 0.84
C SER A 45 10.45 2.52 1.65
N CYS A 46 10.76 2.61 2.94
CA CYS A 46 10.22 3.64 3.82
C CYS A 46 11.20 4.81 3.91
N PRO A 47 10.82 6.02 3.47
CA PRO A 47 11.56 7.24 3.83
C PRO A 47 11.20 7.68 5.27
N GLU A 48 11.71 8.84 5.69
CA GLU A 48 11.47 9.41 7.04
C GLU A 48 9.98 9.63 7.34
N TYR A 49 9.19 10.01 6.32
CA TYR A 49 7.75 10.24 6.43
C TYR A 49 6.97 9.17 5.65
N PRO A 50 5.68 8.93 5.99
CA PRO A 50 4.85 8.01 5.23
C PRO A 50 4.83 8.36 3.74
N ARG A 51 5.04 7.36 2.87
CA ARG A 51 5.04 7.51 1.42
C ARG A 51 3.80 6.84 0.83
N HIS A 52 3.11 7.56 -0.04
CA HIS A 52 2.11 6.98 -0.94
C HIS A 52 2.81 6.47 -2.21
N LEU A 53 2.78 5.16 -2.48
CA LEU A 53 3.52 4.54 -3.59
C LEU A 53 2.72 4.53 -4.91
N SER A 54 1.40 4.40 -4.85
CA SER A 54 0.51 4.29 -6.03
C SER A 54 -0.17 5.63 -6.32
N VAL A 55 0.65 6.67 -6.57
CA VAL A 55 0.17 8.06 -6.72
C VAL A 55 -0.63 8.28 -8.01
N ALA A 56 -0.29 7.52 -9.06
CA ALA A 56 -0.89 7.58 -10.38
C ALA A 56 -1.05 6.15 -10.88
N ILE A 57 -2.30 5.73 -11.11
CA ILE A 57 -2.65 4.39 -11.60
C ILE A 57 -3.40 4.52 -12.93
N ASP A 58 -3.33 3.49 -13.76
CA ASP A 58 -3.97 3.43 -15.08
C ASP A 58 -5.50 3.58 -15.00
N GLU A 59 -6.14 2.96 -14.00
CA GLU A 59 -7.59 3.09 -13.74
C GLU A 59 -8.03 4.54 -13.48
N MET A 60 -7.10 5.41 -13.06
CA MET A 60 -7.34 6.84 -12.83
C MET A 60 -6.70 7.72 -13.92
N GLU A 61 -6.36 7.14 -15.08
CA GLU A 61 -5.69 7.84 -16.19
C GLU A 61 -4.39 8.54 -15.73
N TYR A 62 -3.68 7.93 -14.77
CA TYR A 62 -2.49 8.50 -14.13
C TYR A 62 -2.69 9.86 -13.47
N ARG A 63 -3.94 10.25 -13.16
CA ARG A 63 -4.26 11.46 -12.41
C ARG A 63 -4.15 11.18 -10.93
N SER A 64 -3.37 12.00 -10.22
CA SER A 64 -3.23 11.84 -8.78
C SER A 64 -4.52 12.17 -8.05
N SER A 65 -4.99 11.23 -7.23
CA SER A 65 -6.15 11.42 -6.35
C SER A 65 -5.89 12.38 -5.18
N ILE A 66 -4.61 12.65 -4.86
CA ILE A 66 -4.20 13.54 -3.76
C ILE A 66 -4.17 15.01 -4.22
N TYR A 67 -3.77 15.27 -5.45
CA TYR A 67 -3.75 16.61 -6.01
C TYR A 67 -5.04 16.86 -6.80
N LYS A 68 -6.11 17.27 -6.11
CA LYS A 68 -7.21 17.95 -6.80
C LYS A 68 -6.65 19.26 -7.37
N VAL A 69 -6.47 19.32 -8.68
CA VAL A 69 -6.25 20.58 -9.38
C VAL A 69 -7.38 21.51 -8.93
N SER A 70 -7.02 22.58 -8.22
CA SER A 70 -7.93 23.66 -7.83
C SER A 70 -8.30 24.49 -9.04
#